data_AF-A0A924LF97-F1
#
_entry.id   AF-A0A924LF97-F1
#
_cell.length_a   1.000
_cell.length_b   1.000
_cell.length_c   1.000
_cell.angle_alpha   90.00
_cell.angle_beta   90.00
_cell.angle_gamma   90.00
#
_symmetry.space_group_name_H-M   'P 1'
#
loop_
_entity.id
_entity.type
_entity.pdbx_description
1 polymer ?
#
loop_
_entity_poly.entity_id
_entity_poly.type
_entity_poly.pdbx_seq_one_letter_code
_entity_poly.pdbx_strand_id
1 'polypeptide(L)' 'MTSLLGLAAPTVLGGRLANAQAAWPTKPVKLILPYAPGGSTDFIGRPWADKLGQASGHPFVVDNRGGASGAIG' A
#
# COMPACT_ATOMS: atom_id res chain seq x y z
N MET A 1 -39.72 54.16 -0.62
CA MET A 1 -38.51 54.43 -1.42
C MET A 1 -37.40 54.59 -0.40
N THR A 2 -36.54 53.61 -0.12
CA THR A 2 -35.55 53.00 -1.04
C THR A 2 -35.07 51.66 -0.48
N SER A 3 -35.14 50.61 -1.30
CA SER A 3 -34.56 49.29 -1.05
C SER A 3 -33.03 49.34 -1.19
N LEU A 4 -32.29 48.58 -0.39
CA LEU A 4 -30.91 48.20 -0.74
C LEU A 4 -30.68 46.73 -0.37
N LEU A 5 -30.84 45.85 -1.36
CA LEU A 5 -30.33 44.48 -1.32
C LEU A 5 -28.80 44.53 -1.44
N GLY A 6 -28.10 44.13 -0.38
CA GLY A 6 -26.65 43.95 -0.36
C GLY A 6 -26.29 42.47 -0.51
N LEU A 7 -26.03 42.08 -1.76
CA LEU A 7 -25.39 40.87 -2.28
C LEU A 7 -24.68 39.95 -1.24
N ALA A 8 -25.24 38.76 -0.98
CA ALA A 8 -24.54 37.69 -0.28
C ALA A 8 -23.47 37.09 -1.20
N ALA A 9 -22.19 37.25 -0.85
CA ALA A 9 -21.08 36.58 -1.52
C ALA A 9 -21.12 35.08 -1.17
N PRO A 10 -21.24 34.16 -2.14
CA PRO A 10 -21.11 32.74 -1.86
C PRO A 10 -19.62 32.47 -1.58
N THR A 11 -19.27 32.30 -0.30
CA THR A 11 -17.97 31.76 0.08
C THR A 11 -17.88 30.36 -0.52
N VAL A 12 -17.15 30.22 -1.62
CA VAL A 12 -16.84 28.92 -2.21
C VAL A 12 -15.93 28.22 -1.19
N LEU A 13 -16.55 27.37 -0.37
CA LEU A 13 -15.85 26.45 0.50
C LEU A 13 -15.09 25.50 -0.43
N GLY A 14 -13.82 25.82 -0.71
CA GLY A 14 -12.92 25.00 -1.51
C GLY A 14 -12.81 23.63 -0.87
N GLY A 15 -13.64 22.70 -1.33
CA GLY A 15 -13.60 21.31 -0.92
C GLY A 15 -12.20 20.79 -1.16
N ARG A 16 -11.52 20.36 -0.09
CA ARG A 16 -10.29 19.59 -0.22
C ARG A 16 -10.60 18.39 -1.09
N LEU A 17 -10.06 18.35 -2.31
CA LEU A 17 -10.10 17.17 -3.15
C LEU A 17 -9.50 16.03 -2.33
N ALA A 18 -10.34 15.07 -1.95
CA ALA A 18 -9.88 13.85 -1.33
C ALA A 18 -9.00 13.13 -2.36
N ASN A 19 -7.67 13.18 -2.18
CA ASN A 19 -6.77 12.32 -2.93
C ASN A 19 -6.99 10.90 -2.45
N ALA A 20 -7.66 10.08 -3.26
CA ALA A 20 -7.71 8.64 -3.04
C ALA A 20 -6.27 8.11 -3.00
N GLN A 21 -5.94 7.25 -2.02
CA GLN A 21 -4.65 6.58 -2.01
C GLN A 21 -4.46 5.83 -3.33
N ALA A 22 -3.28 6.00 -3.93
CA ALA A 22 -2.91 5.23 -5.12
C ALA A 22 -3.10 3.74 -4.83
N ALA A 23 -3.64 3.00 -5.80
CA ALA A 23 -3.84 1.56 -5.68
C ALA A 23 -2.51 0.89 -5.31
N TRP A 24 -2.51 0.13 -4.22
CA TRP A 24 -1.34 -0.62 -3.81
C TRP A 24 -1.10 -1.79 -4.79
N PRO A 25 0.16 -2.14 -5.10
CA PRO A 25 1.43 -1.56 -4.65
C PRO A 25 1.83 -0.33 -5.48
N THR A 26 2.64 0.55 -4.87
CA THR A 26 3.27 1.69 -5.58
C THR A 26 4.80 1.54 -5.69
N LYS A 27 5.35 0.48 -5.10
CA LYS A 27 6.78 0.17 -5.03
C LYS A 27 6.96 -1.34 -4.82
N PRO A 28 8.17 -1.87 -5.06
CA PRO A 28 8.49 -3.27 -4.72
C PRO A 28 8.08 -3.62 -3.28
N VAL A 29 7.43 -4.77 -3.13
CA VAL A 29 6.95 -5.28 -1.84
C VAL A 29 7.93 -6.32 -1.32
N LYS A 30 8.25 -6.28 -0.03
CA LYS A 30 9.06 -7.32 0.61
C LYS A 30 8.16 -8.33 1.29
N LEU A 31 8.30 -9.59 0.93
CA LEU A 31 7.65 -10.72 1.60
C LEU A 31 8.60 -11.23 2.68
N ILE A 32 8.32 -10.89 3.94
CA ILE A 32 9.18 -11.32 5.05
C ILE A 32 8.83 -12.76 5.42
N LEU A 33 9.83 -13.63 5.37
CA LEU A 33 9.71 -15.01 5.83
C LEU A 33 10.54 -15.17 7.10
N PRO A 34 9.94 -15.49 8.26
CA PRO A 34 10.67 -15.51 9.52
C PRO A 34 11.40 -16.84 9.75
N TYR A 35 12.01 -17.36 8.68
CA TYR A 35 12.68 -18.66 8.61
C TYR A 35 13.93 -18.53 7.75
N ALA A 36 14.87 -19.45 7.95
CA ALA A 36 16.07 -19.53 7.13
C ALA A 36 15.73 -19.74 5.63
N PRO A 37 16.54 -19.18 4.72
CA PRO A 37 16.43 -19.47 3.28
C PRO A 37 16.51 -20.98 3.00
N GLY A 38 15.78 -21.46 1.99
CA GLY A 38 15.76 -22.88 1.62
C GLY A 38 14.93 -23.80 2.51
N GLY A 39 14.28 -23.29 3.56
CA GLY A 39 13.29 -24.04 4.34
C GLY A 39 11.96 -24.24 3.61
N SER A 40 11.05 -25.04 4.17
CA SER A 40 9.71 -25.29 3.60
C SER A 40 8.94 -23.99 3.32
N THR A 41 9.04 -23.01 4.22
CA THR A 41 8.40 -21.69 4.05
C THR A 41 8.98 -20.91 2.86
N ASP A 42 10.27 -21.01 2.60
CA ASP A 42 10.93 -20.36 1.47
C ASP A 42 10.56 -21.01 0.12
N PHE A 43 10.47 -22.34 0.12
CA PHE A 43 10.02 -23.10 -1.05
C PHE A 43 8.58 -22.74 -1.46
N ILE A 44 7.72 -22.44 -0.49
CA ILE A 44 6.36 -21.95 -0.74
C ILE A 44 6.39 -20.45 -1.09
N GLY A 45 7.12 -19.64 -0.33
CA GLY A 45 7.10 -18.18 -0.42
C GLY A 45 7.61 -17.63 -1.76
N ARG A 46 8.61 -18.26 -2.39
CA ARG A 46 9.15 -17.81 -3.70
C ARG A 46 8.12 -17.90 -4.84
N PRO A 47 7.44 -19.05 -5.08
CA PRO A 47 6.35 -19.11 -6.04
C PRO A 47 5.21 -18.12 -5.77
N TRP A 48 4.92 -17.83 -4.50
CA TRP A 48 3.92 -16.82 -4.13
C TRP A 48 4.37 -15.41 -4.52
N ALA A 49 5.63 -15.05 -4.23
CA ALA A 49 6.19 -13.77 -4.64
C ALA A 49 6.13 -13.60 -6.17
N ASP A 50 6.45 -14.64 -6.95
CA ASP A 50 6.36 -14.60 -8.41
C ASP A 50 4.92 -14.37 -8.89
N LYS A 51 3.95 -15.11 -8.35
CA LYS A 51 2.53 -14.96 -8.73
C LYS A 51 1.97 -13.60 -8.34
N LEU A 52 2.29 -13.10 -7.16
CA LEU A 52 1.89 -11.76 -6.71
C LEU A 52 2.53 -10.68 -7.58
N GLY A 53 3.78 -10.90 -8.01
CA GLY A 53 4.45 -10.02 -8.96
C GLY A 53 3.74 -9.95 -10.30
N GLN A 54 3.34 -11.11 -10.84
CA GLN A 54 2.57 -11.19 -12.08
C GLN A 54 1.18 -10.54 -11.96
N ALA A 55 0.49 -10.76 -10.84
CA ALA A 55 -0.85 -10.24 -10.62
C ALA A 55 -0.89 -8.72 -10.37
N SER A 56 0.13 -8.17 -9.71
CA SER A 56 0.18 -6.75 -9.32
C SER A 56 0.98 -5.87 -10.27
N GLY A 57 1.78 -6.45 -11.17
CA GLY A 57 2.74 -5.74 -12.01
C GLY A 57 3.91 -5.11 -11.24
N HIS A 58 4.00 -5.33 -9.93
CA HIS A 58 5.05 -4.82 -9.06
C HIS A 58 5.88 -5.99 -8.51
N PRO A 59 7.21 -5.89 -8.40
CA PRO A 59 8.01 -7.00 -7.90
C PRO A 59 7.75 -7.27 -6.42
N PHE A 60 7.59 -8.54 -6.08
CA PHE A 60 7.58 -9.04 -4.71
C PHE A 60 8.91 -9.75 -4.44
N VAL A 61 9.61 -9.33 -3.40
CA VAL A 61 10.96 -9.82 -3.08
C VAL A 61 10.92 -10.56 -1.76
N VAL A 62 11.37 -11.82 -1.74
CA VAL A 62 11.49 -12.60 -0.52
C VAL A 62 12.65 -12.08 0.32
N ASP A 63 12.38 -11.74 1.58
CA ASP A 63 13.36 -11.30 2.57
C ASP A 63 13.28 -12.26 3.78
N ASN A 64 14.22 -13.20 3.85
CA ASN A 64 14.28 -14.19 4.92
C ASN A 64 14.91 -13.57 6.17
N ARG A 65 14.09 -13.34 7.21
CA ARG A 65 14.53 -12.80 8.49
C ARG A 65 14.40 -13.87 9.58
N GLY A 66 15.42 -14.72 9.69
CA GLY A 66 15.45 -15.73 10.74
C GLY A 66 15.61 -15.11 12.14
N GLY A 67 14.83 -15.57 13.11
CA GLY A 67 14.96 -15.16 14.51
C GLY A 67 13.79 -15.64 15.38
N ALA A 68 14.08 -16.03 16.63
CA ALA A 68 13.08 -16.36 17.66
C ALA A 68 11.97 -17.34 17.23
N SER A 69 12.29 -18.42 16.49
CA SER A 69 11.32 -19.42 16.04
C SER A 69 10.13 -18.87 15.22
N GLY A 70 10.32 -17.75 14.52
CA GLY A 70 9.24 -17.08 13.79
C GLY A 70 8.71 -15.81 14.48
N ALA A 71 9.10 -15.53 15.73
CA ALA A 71 8.56 -14.43 16.51
C ALA A 71 9.11 -13.04 16.13
N ILE A 72 10.16 -12.98 15.31
CA ILE A 72 10.68 -11.73 14.75
C ILE A 72 10.69 -11.90 13.23
N GLY A 73 9.62 -11.38 12.60
CA GLY A 73 9.33 -11.44 11.17
C GLY A 73 8.58 -10.21 10.72
#